data_AF-A0A9D8KUZ5-F1
#
_entry.id   AF-A0A9D8KUZ5-F1
#
_cell.length_a   1.000
_cell.length_b   1.000
_cell.length_c   1.000
_cell.angle_alpha   90.00
_cell.angle_beta   90.00
_cell.angle_gamma   90.00
#
_symmetry.space_group_name_H-M   'P 1'
#
loop_
_entity.id
_entity.type
_entity.pdbx_description
1 polymer ?
#
loop_
_entity_poly.entity_id
_entity_poly.type
_entity_poly.pdbx_seq_one_letter_code
_entity_poly.pdbx_strand_id
1 'polypeptide(L)'
;MSDHHHHDHDEHHEHHEDAQHTHGAHAGHVHHHHADAGPRLIWALLLTLGFAAVEAVTGFWSGSLALLGDAGHMVTDSASLALAAFAAWLAQRPPTQRHTYGYGRVETLAALANVLFMVLVVVGISVVAVRRILDPAAVNGEAVTLVAALGLGLNIGVAWLLMHGEQTMNTRGALLHVLGDLLGSVAALVSGAVIMWTGWMTVDPLLSLLICVLMLASSLRLLREVLQALMEGVPISLSSEQVGRLLAAIPGVASVHDLHIWTLSSSRIALSAHLVVQSLERWPTVLAASRHALAEQGIEHVTLQPEPLTSAVRWLPYPDERRQQAG
;
A
#
# COMPACT_ATOMS: atom_id res chain seq x y z
N MET A 1 11.24 -44.99 46.72
CA MET A 1 12.48 -45.61 46.23
C MET A 1 12.58 -45.15 44.78
N SER A 2 13.02 -43.91 44.53
CA SER A 2 14.44 -43.50 44.36
C SER A 2 14.99 -44.19 43.10
N ASP A 3 15.34 -43.50 42.01
CA ASP A 3 16.46 -42.55 41.95
C ASP A 3 16.40 -41.53 40.79
N HIS A 4 17.15 -40.45 41.02
CA HIS A 4 17.46 -39.29 40.19
C HIS A 4 18.33 -39.61 38.96
N HIS A 5 18.27 -38.75 37.93
CA HIS A 5 19.46 -38.28 37.23
C HIS A 5 19.29 -36.83 36.74
N HIS A 6 20.14 -35.95 37.27
CA HIS A 6 20.46 -34.60 36.81
C HIS A 6 21.38 -34.68 35.58
N HIS A 7 21.26 -33.72 34.67
CA HIS A 7 22.41 -33.21 33.91
C HIS A 7 22.24 -31.70 33.70
N ASP A 8 23.11 -30.94 34.38
CA ASP A 8 23.44 -29.54 34.10
C ASP A 8 24.39 -29.47 32.90
N HIS A 9 24.24 -28.42 32.08
CA HIS A 9 25.33 -27.83 31.32
C HIS A 9 25.10 -26.32 31.23
N ASP A 10 25.89 -25.58 32.03
CA ASP A 10 26.25 -24.19 31.79
C ASP A 10 27.42 -24.16 30.79
N GLU A 11 27.39 -23.25 29.81
CA GLU A 11 28.57 -22.49 29.37
C GLU A 11 28.17 -21.23 28.57
N HIS A 12 28.97 -20.17 28.79
CA HIS A 12 28.73 -18.76 28.50
C HIS A 12 29.34 -18.27 27.16
N HIS A 13 28.92 -17.04 26.78
CA HIS A 13 29.57 -16.04 25.90
C HIS A 13 29.28 -16.21 24.38
N GLU A 14 29.04 -15.19 23.53
CA GLU A 14 29.44 -13.77 23.49
C GLU A 14 28.38 -12.87 22.81
N HIS A 15 28.48 -11.58 23.10
CA HIS A 15 27.79 -10.47 22.44
C HIS A 15 28.17 -10.32 20.96
N HIS A 16 27.18 -10.03 20.10
CA HIS A 16 27.37 -9.15 18.95
C HIS A 16 26.15 -8.23 18.79
N GLU A 17 26.42 -6.94 18.97
CA GLU A 17 25.55 -5.83 18.62
C GLU A 17 25.46 -5.64 17.10
N ASP A 18 24.37 -4.95 16.71
CA ASP A 18 24.16 -4.21 15.47
C ASP A 18 23.80 -4.93 14.16
N ALA A 19 22.48 -5.01 13.91
CA ALA A 19 21.89 -4.78 12.58
C ALA A 19 20.42 -4.29 12.70
N GLN A 20 20.28 -2.99 12.93
CA GLN A 20 19.19 -2.10 12.48
C GLN A 20 17.87 -2.77 12.04
N HIS A 21 16.93 -2.92 12.97
CA HIS A 21 15.51 -3.11 12.64
C HIS A 21 14.89 -1.77 12.26
N THR A 22 14.98 -1.41 10.98
CA THR A 22 14.19 -0.31 10.42
C THR A 22 12.73 -0.71 10.37
N HIS A 23 11.93 -0.13 11.26
CA HIS A 23 10.48 -0.20 11.24
C HIS A 23 9.91 0.52 10.01
N GLY A 24 9.73 -0.23 8.92
CA GLY A 24 8.87 0.17 7.81
C GLY A 24 7.40 0.09 8.23
N ALA A 25 6.86 1.16 8.79
CA ALA A 25 5.42 1.33 8.94
C ALA A 25 4.81 1.59 7.55
N HIS A 26 4.50 0.49 6.87
CA HIS A 26 3.72 0.44 5.65
C HIS A 26 2.23 0.51 6.01
N ALA A 27 1.58 1.63 5.73
CA ALA A 27 0.14 1.66 5.52
C ALA A 27 -0.13 0.99 4.17
N GLY A 28 -0.10 -0.34 4.15
CA GLY A 28 -0.45 -1.12 2.98
C GLY A 28 -1.95 -1.03 2.76
N HIS A 29 -2.36 -0.37 1.68
CA HIS A 29 -3.68 -0.58 1.09
C HIS A 29 -3.74 -1.98 0.50
N VAL A 30 -3.93 -2.98 1.36
CA VAL A 30 -4.18 -4.37 0.94
C VAL A 30 -5.65 -4.67 1.19
N HIS A 31 -6.47 -4.42 0.18
CA HIS A 31 -7.88 -4.83 0.18
C HIS A 31 -8.00 -6.33 -0.11
N HIS A 32 -7.70 -7.18 0.87
CA HIS A 32 -8.18 -8.55 0.87
C HIS A 32 -9.51 -8.63 1.60
N HIS A 33 -10.61 -8.41 0.86
CA HIS A 33 -11.95 -8.74 1.32
C HIS A 33 -12.21 -10.24 1.10
N HIS A 34 -12.03 -11.03 2.15
CA HIS A 34 -12.80 -12.26 2.28
C HIS A 34 -14.24 -11.90 2.66
N ALA A 35 -15.16 -12.46 1.88
CA ALA A 35 -16.60 -12.33 2.04
C ALA A 35 -17.05 -12.84 3.41
N ASP A 36 -17.22 -11.95 4.40
CA ASP A 36 -18.15 -12.12 5.54
C ASP A 36 -18.30 -10.86 6.44
N ALA A 37 -18.02 -9.66 5.91
CA ALA A 37 -18.05 -8.41 6.67
C ALA A 37 -19.28 -7.51 6.38
N GLY A 38 -20.44 -8.11 6.05
CA GLY A 38 -21.59 -7.47 5.39
C GLY A 38 -22.18 -6.18 6.04
N PRO A 39 -23.05 -6.22 7.07
CA PRO A 39 -23.81 -5.03 7.49
C PRO A 39 -23.02 -4.01 8.33
N ARG A 40 -22.02 -4.47 9.09
CA ARG A 40 -21.30 -3.64 10.07
C ARG A 40 -20.38 -2.61 9.40
N LEU A 41 -19.73 -2.97 8.30
CA LEU A 41 -18.91 -2.03 7.52
C LEU A 41 -19.77 -0.93 6.88
N ILE A 42 -20.96 -1.28 6.39
CA ILE A 42 -21.89 -0.30 5.81
C ILE A 42 -22.36 0.67 6.91
N TRP A 43 -22.69 0.17 8.10
CA TRP A 43 -23.04 1.03 9.23
C TRP A 43 -21.90 1.95 9.66
N ALA A 44 -20.66 1.45 9.74
CA ALA A 44 -19.48 2.26 10.05
C ALA A 44 -19.27 3.35 8.99
N LEU A 45 -19.35 3.00 7.70
CA LEU A 45 -19.23 3.96 6.59
C LEU A 45 -20.33 5.04 6.65
N LEU A 46 -21.58 4.65 6.89
CA LEU A 46 -22.70 5.60 7.02
C LEU A 46 -22.51 6.52 8.24
N LEU A 47 -21.99 6.00 9.34
CA LEU A 47 -21.69 6.79 10.53
C LEU A 47 -20.58 7.82 10.26
N THR A 48 -19.48 7.39 9.63
CA THR A 48 -18.36 8.27 9.25
C THR A 48 -18.81 9.36 8.26
N LEU A 49 -19.56 9.00 7.22
CA LEU A 49 -20.12 9.98 6.27
C LEU A 49 -21.11 10.93 6.93
N GLY A 50 -21.95 10.42 7.84
CA GLY A 50 -22.89 11.24 8.60
C GLY A 50 -22.17 12.24 9.50
N PHE A 51 -21.10 11.80 10.17
CA PHE A 51 -20.28 12.68 11.00
C PHE A 51 -19.50 13.70 10.15
N ALA A 52 -18.92 13.29 9.03
CA ALA A 52 -18.28 14.19 8.08
C ALA A 52 -19.23 15.28 7.55
N ALA A 53 -20.51 14.96 7.35
CA ALA A 53 -21.51 15.96 6.99
C ALA A 53 -21.76 16.98 8.12
N VAL A 54 -21.80 16.53 9.38
CA VAL A 54 -21.90 17.41 10.55
C VAL A 54 -20.70 18.35 10.60
N GLU A 55 -19.48 17.82 10.46
CA GLU A 55 -18.26 18.64 10.46
C GLU A 55 -18.18 19.61 9.28
N ALA A 56 -18.59 19.18 8.07
CA ALA A 56 -18.62 20.06 6.91
C ALA A 56 -19.59 21.23 7.10
N VAL A 57 -20.80 20.95 7.61
CA VAL A 57 -21.82 21.97 7.87
C VAL A 57 -21.35 22.90 9.00
N THR A 58 -20.85 22.36 10.10
CA THR A 58 -20.36 23.17 11.22
C THR A 58 -19.10 23.95 10.84
N GLY A 59 -18.17 23.37 10.09
CA GLY A 59 -16.97 24.05 9.58
C GLY A 59 -17.32 25.22 8.67
N PHE A 60 -18.27 25.03 7.75
CA PHE A 60 -18.75 26.11 6.90
C PHE A 60 -19.46 27.22 7.70
N TRP A 61 -20.34 26.86 8.62
CA TRP A 61 -21.10 27.82 9.43
C TRP A 61 -20.25 28.55 10.48
N SER A 62 -19.37 27.83 11.17
CA SER A 62 -18.42 28.39 12.16
C SER A 62 -17.27 29.13 11.52
N GLY A 63 -17.05 28.93 10.22
CA GLY A 63 -15.89 29.41 9.49
C GLY A 63 -14.60 28.66 9.80
N SER A 64 -14.59 27.52 10.51
CA SER A 64 -13.33 26.80 10.77
C SER A 64 -12.85 26.02 9.56
N LEU A 65 -11.60 26.30 9.15
CA LEU A 65 -10.90 25.52 8.15
C LEU A 65 -10.41 24.19 8.70
N ALA A 66 -10.15 24.11 10.01
CA ALA A 66 -9.69 22.86 10.64
C ALA A 66 -10.80 21.78 10.57
N LEU A 67 -12.04 22.15 10.88
CA LEU A 67 -13.21 21.26 10.71
C LEU A 67 -13.47 20.90 9.24
N LEU A 68 -13.33 21.85 8.32
CA LEU A 68 -13.46 21.57 6.89
C LEU A 68 -12.34 20.63 6.38
N GLY A 69 -11.15 20.72 6.96
CA GLY A 69 -10.02 19.81 6.72
C GLY A 69 -10.32 18.39 7.17
N ASP A 70 -10.77 18.22 8.41
CA ASP A 70 -11.11 16.91 8.96
C ASP A 70 -12.28 16.28 8.18
N ALA A 71 -13.33 17.06 7.89
CA ALA A 71 -14.45 16.63 7.04
C ALA A 71 -13.98 16.22 5.62
N GLY A 72 -13.11 17.01 5.00
CA GLY A 72 -12.56 16.72 3.67
C GLY A 72 -11.73 15.44 3.64
N HIS A 73 -10.97 15.17 4.70
CA HIS A 73 -10.22 13.92 4.88
C HIS A 73 -11.18 12.72 4.92
N MET A 74 -12.16 12.74 5.83
CA MET A 74 -13.12 11.66 6.02
C MET A 74 -13.98 11.40 4.77
N VAL A 75 -14.38 12.44 4.04
CA VAL A 75 -15.10 12.30 2.77
C VAL A 75 -14.23 11.57 1.75
N THR A 76 -12.95 11.91 1.67
CA THR A 76 -12.04 11.27 0.73
C THR A 76 -11.76 9.82 1.12
N ASP A 77 -11.68 9.50 2.41
CA ASP A 77 -11.52 8.11 2.86
C ASP A 77 -12.76 7.27 2.59
N SER A 78 -13.94 7.86 2.80
CA SER A 78 -15.22 7.23 2.45
C SER A 78 -15.35 7.01 0.93
N ALA A 79 -14.93 7.98 0.13
CA ALA A 79 -14.89 7.87 -1.33
C ALA A 79 -13.89 6.80 -1.77
N SER A 80 -12.72 6.73 -1.15
CA SER A 80 -11.71 5.69 -1.36
C SER A 80 -12.28 4.30 -1.13
N LEU A 81 -12.99 4.10 -0.01
CA LEU A 81 -13.63 2.82 0.30
C LEU A 81 -14.72 2.44 -0.71
N ALA A 82 -15.56 3.41 -1.10
CA ALA A 82 -16.60 3.19 -2.10
C ALA A 82 -16.01 2.85 -3.47
N LEU A 83 -14.97 3.57 -3.89
CA LEU A 83 -14.23 3.32 -5.12
C LEU A 83 -13.51 1.97 -5.10
N ALA A 84 -12.90 1.60 -3.98
CA ALA A 84 -12.27 0.30 -3.80
C ALA A 84 -13.29 -0.84 -3.87
N ALA A 85 -14.45 -0.70 -3.22
CA ALA A 85 -15.53 -1.69 -3.30
C ALA A 85 -16.07 -1.83 -4.73
N PHE A 86 -16.27 -0.72 -5.43
CA PHE A 86 -16.66 -0.72 -6.84
C PHE A 86 -15.61 -1.37 -7.74
N ALA A 87 -14.33 -1.03 -7.54
CA ALA A 87 -13.23 -1.59 -8.30
C ALA A 87 -13.08 -3.10 -8.06
N ALA A 88 -13.19 -3.56 -6.82
CA ALA A 88 -13.16 -4.98 -6.47
C ALA A 88 -14.34 -5.75 -7.07
N TRP A 89 -15.55 -5.17 -7.06
CA TRP A 89 -16.70 -5.74 -7.75
C TRP A 89 -16.46 -5.83 -9.27
N LEU A 90 -15.84 -4.81 -9.87
CA LEU A 90 -15.55 -4.80 -11.30
C LEU A 90 -14.41 -5.78 -11.65
N ALA A 91 -13.41 -5.92 -10.78
CA ALA A 91 -12.27 -6.83 -10.94
C ALA A 91 -12.66 -8.31 -10.89
N GLN A 92 -13.78 -8.65 -10.23
CA GLN A 92 -14.36 -10.00 -10.25
C GLN A 92 -14.96 -10.39 -11.59
N ARG A 93 -15.14 -9.45 -12.53
CA ARG A 93 -15.66 -9.81 -13.85
C ARG A 93 -14.64 -10.65 -14.63
N PRO A 94 -15.11 -11.68 -15.35
CA PRO A 94 -14.22 -12.53 -16.13
C PRO A 94 -13.49 -11.72 -17.22
N PRO A 95 -12.25 -12.12 -17.59
CA PRO A 95 -11.53 -11.53 -18.71
C PRO A 95 -12.35 -11.58 -20.02
N THR A 96 -12.14 -10.59 -20.87
CA THR A 96 -12.80 -10.50 -22.19
C THR A 96 -11.75 -10.53 -23.29
N GLN A 97 -12.17 -10.71 -24.55
CA GLN A 97 -11.23 -10.70 -25.69
C GLN A 97 -10.47 -9.37 -25.84
N ARG A 98 -11.06 -8.25 -25.39
CA ARG A 98 -10.41 -6.92 -25.41
C ARG A 98 -9.59 -6.64 -24.14
N HIS A 99 -9.92 -7.28 -23.02
CA HIS A 99 -9.23 -7.15 -21.74
C HIS A 99 -8.79 -8.54 -21.27
N THR A 100 -7.69 -9.03 -21.83
CA THR A 100 -7.20 -10.42 -21.67
C THR A 100 -6.75 -10.73 -20.24
N TYR A 101 -6.27 -9.73 -19.50
CA TYR A 101 -5.97 -9.83 -18.07
C TYR A 101 -7.17 -9.52 -17.14
N GLY A 102 -8.32 -9.17 -17.72
CA GLY A 102 -9.50 -8.71 -16.99
C GLY A 102 -9.41 -7.26 -16.53
N TYR A 103 -10.20 -6.91 -15.50
CA TYR A 103 -10.40 -5.53 -15.03
C TYR A 103 -9.59 -5.18 -13.78
N GLY A 104 -8.54 -5.95 -13.46
CA GLY A 104 -7.75 -5.77 -12.23
C GLY A 104 -7.16 -4.36 -12.05
N ARG A 105 -6.77 -3.70 -13.15
CA ARG A 105 -6.20 -2.34 -13.13
C ARG A 105 -7.19 -1.24 -12.72
N VAL A 106 -8.49 -1.52 -12.70
CA VAL A 106 -9.48 -0.55 -12.23
C VAL A 106 -9.20 -0.18 -10.77
N GLU A 107 -8.70 -1.11 -9.95
CA GLU A 107 -8.30 -0.82 -8.57
C GLU A 107 -7.21 0.26 -8.51
N THR A 108 -6.17 0.12 -9.33
CA THR A 108 -5.07 1.09 -9.41
C THR A 108 -5.55 2.45 -9.93
N LEU A 109 -6.43 2.46 -10.94
CA LEU A 109 -7.01 3.70 -11.47
C LEU A 109 -7.94 4.41 -10.48
N ALA A 110 -8.73 3.65 -9.72
CA ALA A 110 -9.58 4.15 -8.66
C ALA A 110 -8.76 4.80 -7.54
N ALA A 111 -7.68 4.13 -7.12
CA ALA A 111 -6.73 4.67 -6.15
C ALA A 111 -6.06 5.97 -6.66
N LEU A 112 -5.67 6.02 -7.95
CA LEU A 112 -5.13 7.24 -8.55
C LEU A 112 -6.12 8.40 -8.50
N ALA A 113 -7.38 8.15 -8.90
CA ALA A 113 -8.43 9.17 -8.87
C ALA A 113 -8.66 9.70 -7.45
N ASN A 114 -8.65 8.82 -6.44
CA ASN A 114 -8.78 9.21 -5.04
C ASN A 114 -7.63 10.11 -4.58
N VAL A 115 -6.39 9.74 -4.89
CA VAL A 115 -5.20 10.55 -4.53
C VAL A 115 -5.24 11.93 -5.18
N LEU A 116 -5.62 12.00 -6.46
CA LEU A 116 -5.76 13.29 -7.16
C LEU A 116 -6.85 14.16 -6.53
N PHE A 117 -7.97 13.55 -6.14
CA PHE A 117 -9.03 14.26 -5.42
C PHE A 117 -8.55 14.78 -4.05
N MET A 118 -7.80 13.96 -3.29
CA MET A 118 -7.22 14.38 -2.02
C MET A 118 -6.28 15.58 -2.18
N VAL A 119 -5.42 15.56 -3.19
CA VAL A 119 -4.52 16.67 -3.50
C VAL A 119 -5.31 17.94 -3.82
N LEU A 120 -6.42 17.83 -4.55
CA LEU A 120 -7.29 18.97 -4.85
C LEU A 120 -7.89 19.57 -3.57
N VAL A 121 -8.40 18.73 -2.65
CA VAL A 121 -8.94 19.17 -1.35
C VAL A 121 -7.85 19.88 -0.54
N VAL A 122 -6.67 19.27 -0.39
CA VAL A 122 -5.54 19.84 0.35
C VAL A 122 -5.11 21.19 -0.22
N VAL A 123 -4.98 21.31 -1.54
CA VAL A 123 -4.62 22.58 -2.20
C VAL A 123 -5.70 23.63 -1.94
N GLY A 124 -6.97 23.27 -2.06
CA GLY A 124 -8.10 24.17 -1.80
C GLY A 124 -8.07 24.74 -0.38
N ILE A 125 -7.94 23.88 0.62
CA ILE A 125 -7.87 24.28 2.03
C ILE A 125 -6.62 25.11 2.30
N SER A 126 -5.47 24.70 1.77
CA SER A 126 -4.20 25.43 1.95
C SER A 126 -4.27 26.86 1.39
N VAL A 127 -4.86 27.05 0.21
CA VAL A 127 -5.03 28.38 -0.39
C VAL A 127 -5.92 29.27 0.49
N VAL A 128 -7.03 28.74 1.01
CA VAL A 128 -7.92 29.50 1.90
C VAL A 128 -7.25 29.78 3.24
N ALA A 129 -6.49 28.83 3.79
CA ALA A 129 -5.75 29.00 5.03
C ALA A 129 -4.69 30.09 4.93
N VAL A 130 -3.90 30.11 3.85
CA VAL A 130 -2.92 31.18 3.60
C VAL A 130 -3.61 32.54 3.49
N ARG A 131 -4.76 32.64 2.81
CA ARG A 131 -5.54 33.88 2.74
C ARG A 131 -6.01 34.33 4.13
N ARG A 132 -6.46 33.41 4.98
CA ARG A 132 -6.92 33.73 6.35
C ARG A 132 -5.81 34.09 7.34
N ILE A 133 -4.57 33.72 7.05
CA ILE A 133 -3.40 34.22 7.81
C ILE A 133 -3.17 35.70 7.50
N LEU A 134 -3.39 36.11 6.24
CA LEU A 134 -3.20 37.50 5.80
C LEU A 134 -4.40 38.40 6.16
N ASP A 135 -5.62 37.87 6.07
CA ASP A 135 -6.86 38.55 6.40
C ASP A 135 -7.71 37.68 7.34
N PRO A 136 -7.55 37.83 8.67
CA PRO A 136 -8.21 36.98 9.66
C PRO A 136 -9.73 37.05 9.58
N ALA A 137 -10.34 35.90 9.32
CA ALA A 137 -11.79 35.73 9.37
C ALA A 137 -12.24 35.27 10.76
N ALA A 138 -13.45 35.65 11.17
CA ALA A 138 -14.03 35.21 12.43
C ALA A 138 -14.31 33.70 12.40
N VAL A 139 -13.92 33.01 13.48
CA VAL A 139 -14.19 31.59 13.69
C VAL A 139 -14.97 31.43 14.99
N ASN A 140 -16.08 30.69 14.94
CA ASN A 140 -16.86 30.39 16.14
C ASN A 140 -16.19 29.25 16.94
N GLY A 141 -15.30 29.62 17.86
CA GLY A 141 -14.55 28.67 18.67
C GLY A 141 -15.41 27.71 19.51
N GLU A 142 -16.59 28.13 19.97
CA GLU A 142 -17.51 27.28 20.75
C GLU A 142 -18.05 26.12 19.91
N ALA A 143 -18.55 26.44 18.71
CA ALA A 143 -19.06 25.44 17.77
C ALA A 143 -17.94 24.47 17.35
N VAL A 144 -16.73 24.99 17.09
CA VAL A 144 -15.56 24.20 16.71
C VAL A 144 -15.16 23.23 17.81
N THR A 145 -15.03 23.73 19.04
CA THR A 145 -14.63 22.92 20.20
C THR A 145 -15.63 21.81 20.46
N LEU A 146 -16.94 22.11 20.41
CA LEU A 146 -17.98 21.13 20.64
C LEU A 146 -17.93 20.00 19.60
N VAL A 147 -17.87 20.33 18.31
CA VAL A 147 -17.86 19.33 17.25
C VAL A 147 -16.55 18.53 17.25
N ALA A 148 -15.41 19.20 17.40
CA ALA A 148 -14.12 18.51 17.49
C ALA A 148 -14.04 17.57 18.71
N ALA A 149 -14.65 17.93 19.85
CA ALA A 149 -14.73 17.06 21.01
C ALA A 149 -15.62 15.83 20.77
N LEU A 150 -16.75 16.00 20.07
CA LEU A 150 -17.62 14.89 19.67
C LEU A 150 -16.91 13.94 18.69
N GLY A 151 -16.20 14.49 17.69
CA GLY A 151 -15.42 13.71 16.73
C GLY A 151 -14.28 12.96 17.38
N LEU A 152 -13.53 13.63 18.25
CA LEU A 152 -12.48 13.00 19.05
C LEU A 152 -13.04 11.85 19.90
N GLY A 153 -14.18 12.05 20.56
CA GLY A 153 -14.86 11.01 21.34
C GLY A 153 -15.28 9.81 20.49
N LEU A 154 -15.80 10.05 19.29
CA LEU A 154 -16.19 9.02 18.33
C LEU A 154 -14.97 8.21 17.87
N ASN A 155 -13.89 8.88 17.47
CA ASN A 155 -12.64 8.26 17.04
C ASN A 155 -11.97 7.46 18.17
N ILE A 156 -11.97 7.96 19.40
CA ILE A 156 -11.51 7.20 20.58
C ILE A 156 -12.37 5.95 20.79
N GLY A 157 -13.70 6.06 20.65
CA GLY A 157 -14.60 4.92 20.77
C GLY A 157 -14.33 3.84 19.72
N VAL A 158 -14.10 4.24 18.47
CA VAL A 158 -13.72 3.34 17.38
C VAL A 158 -12.35 2.70 17.64
N ALA A 159 -11.35 3.48 18.04
CA ALA A 159 -10.02 2.97 18.42
C ALA A 159 -10.11 1.94 19.55
N TRP A 160 -10.88 2.24 20.60
CA TRP A 160 -11.08 1.35 21.74
C TRP A 160 -11.72 0.03 21.31
N LEU A 161 -12.76 0.08 20.47
CA LEU A 161 -13.40 -1.13 19.93
C LEU A 161 -12.42 -1.98 19.10
N LEU A 162 -11.59 -1.35 18.26
CA LEU A 162 -10.59 -2.03 17.43
C LEU A 162 -9.48 -2.67 18.27
N MET A 163 -9.06 -2.03 19.36
CA MET A 163 -8.03 -2.55 20.27
C MET A 163 -8.48 -3.79 21.06
N HIS A 164 -9.78 -3.94 21.30
CA HIS A 164 -10.35 -5.10 22.02
C HIS A 164 -10.67 -6.28 21.09
N GLY A 165 -10.49 -6.13 19.77
CA GLY A 165 -10.63 -7.21 18.80
C GLY A 165 -9.35 -8.02 18.59
N GLU A 166 -9.39 -8.99 17.66
CA GLU A 166 -8.19 -9.76 17.30
C GLU A 166 -7.11 -8.87 16.68
N GLN A 167 -5.87 -9.03 17.16
CA GLN A 167 -4.70 -8.28 16.71
C GLN A 167 -4.18 -8.89 15.40
N THR A 168 -4.80 -8.49 14.29
CA THR A 168 -4.42 -8.87 12.93
C THR A 168 -3.69 -7.69 12.25
N MET A 169 -3.01 -7.94 11.14
CA MET A 169 -2.44 -6.83 10.34
C MET A 169 -3.51 -5.81 9.92
N ASN A 170 -4.75 -6.27 9.68
CA ASN A 170 -5.86 -5.41 9.33
C ASN A 170 -6.27 -4.49 10.48
N THR A 171 -6.32 -4.99 11.74
CA THR A 171 -6.65 -4.13 12.89
C THR A 171 -5.54 -3.14 13.21
N ARG A 172 -4.27 -3.49 12.96
CA ARG A 172 -3.15 -2.54 13.07
C ARG A 172 -3.23 -1.43 12.01
N GLY A 173 -3.60 -1.76 10.77
CA GLY A 173 -3.83 -0.79 9.70
C GLY A 173 -4.99 0.14 10.02
N ALA A 174 -6.12 -0.41 10.48
CA ALA A 174 -7.27 0.38 10.92
C ALA A 174 -6.93 1.31 12.11
N LEU A 175 -6.11 0.86 13.07
CA LEU A 175 -5.69 1.68 14.19
C LEU A 175 -4.80 2.85 13.76
N LEU A 176 -3.88 2.63 12.81
CA LEU A 176 -3.03 3.71 12.26
C LEU A 176 -3.87 4.77 11.52
N HIS A 177 -4.93 4.34 10.83
CA HIS A 177 -5.87 5.25 10.19
C HIS A 177 -6.61 6.10 11.21
N VAL A 178 -7.22 5.47 12.24
CA VAL A 178 -7.91 6.19 13.31
C VAL A 178 -6.97 7.12 14.07
N LEU A 179 -5.68 6.76 14.23
CA LEU A 179 -4.69 7.66 14.83
C LEU A 179 -4.47 8.93 13.99
N GLY A 180 -4.56 8.84 12.66
CA GLY A 180 -4.56 9.99 11.75
C GLY A 180 -5.74 10.92 12.01
N ASP A 181 -6.96 10.36 12.08
CA ASP A 181 -8.18 11.12 12.36
C ASP A 181 -8.14 11.77 13.75
N LEU A 182 -7.62 11.05 14.76
CA LEU A 182 -7.41 11.60 16.10
C LEU A 182 -6.50 12.84 16.08
N LEU A 183 -5.44 12.84 15.26
CA LEU A 183 -4.57 14.01 15.12
C LEU A 183 -5.31 15.20 14.51
N GLY A 184 -6.16 14.95 13.50
CA GLY A 184 -7.04 15.96 12.89
C GLY A 184 -8.00 16.57 13.90
N SER A 185 -8.76 15.72 14.61
CA SER A 185 -9.72 16.15 15.63
C SER A 185 -9.03 16.86 16.82
N VAL A 186 -7.83 16.42 17.23
CA VAL A 186 -7.04 17.13 18.27
C VAL A 186 -6.61 18.51 17.79
N ALA A 187 -6.14 18.65 16.54
CA ALA A 187 -5.78 19.95 15.99
C ALA A 187 -7.00 20.89 15.90
N ALA A 188 -8.17 20.39 15.49
CA ALA A 188 -9.41 21.17 15.49
C ALA A 188 -9.85 21.56 16.90
N LEU A 189 -9.74 20.64 17.87
CA LEU A 189 -10.09 20.91 19.27
C LEU A 189 -9.18 21.97 19.90
N VAL A 190 -7.87 21.88 19.66
CA VAL A 190 -6.88 22.89 20.10
C VAL A 190 -7.18 24.23 19.44
N SER A 191 -7.51 24.25 18.15
CA SER A 191 -7.93 25.47 17.44
C SER A 191 -9.12 26.14 18.14
N GLY A 192 -10.20 25.40 18.35
CA GLY A 192 -11.42 25.89 18.99
C GLY A 192 -11.17 26.42 20.41
N ALA A 193 -10.46 25.65 21.24
CA ALA A 193 -10.17 26.02 22.62
C ALA A 193 -9.32 27.30 22.72
N VAL A 194 -8.29 27.43 21.87
CA VAL A 194 -7.46 28.64 21.82
C VAL A 194 -8.29 29.84 21.38
N ILE A 195 -9.15 29.70 20.36
CA ILE A 195 -10.03 30.79 19.91
C ILE A 195 -10.99 31.20 21.02
N MET A 196 -11.59 30.25 21.73
CA MET A 196 -12.53 30.53 22.82
C MET A 196 -11.88 31.34 23.96
N TRP A 197 -10.66 31.01 24.37
CA TRP A 197 -10.02 31.66 25.50
C TRP A 197 -9.23 32.92 25.15
N THR A 198 -8.67 33.00 23.94
CA THR A 198 -7.74 34.08 23.56
C THR A 198 -8.27 34.99 22.45
N GLY A 199 -9.29 34.55 21.69
CA GLY A 199 -9.74 35.23 20.48
C GLY A 199 -8.76 35.15 19.30
N TRP A 200 -7.71 34.33 19.39
CA TRP A 200 -6.66 34.25 18.38
C TRP A 200 -7.09 33.47 17.12
N MET A 201 -7.78 34.14 16.21
CA MET A 201 -8.40 33.52 15.01
C MET A 201 -7.40 32.86 14.05
N THR A 202 -6.14 33.30 14.01
CA THR A 202 -5.15 32.75 13.08
C THR A 202 -4.62 31.38 13.50
N VAL A 203 -4.94 30.89 14.70
CA VAL A 203 -4.59 29.52 15.12
C VAL A 203 -5.25 28.47 14.22
N ASP A 204 -6.48 28.74 13.76
CA ASP A 204 -7.25 27.83 12.91
C ASP A 204 -6.60 27.58 11.55
N PRO A 205 -6.26 28.60 10.73
CA PRO A 205 -5.56 28.36 9.47
C PRO A 205 -4.16 27.78 9.66
N LEU A 206 -3.45 28.05 10.78
CA LEU A 206 -2.15 27.42 11.05
C LEU A 206 -2.28 25.91 11.30
N LEU A 207 -3.24 25.51 12.15
CA LEU A 207 -3.50 24.10 12.42
C LEU A 207 -4.12 23.39 11.21
N SER A 208 -4.90 24.11 10.39
CA SER A 208 -5.41 23.59 9.12
C SER A 208 -4.28 23.28 8.13
N LEU A 209 -3.26 24.14 8.05
CA LEU A 209 -2.07 23.87 7.23
C LEU A 209 -1.27 22.68 7.76
N LEU A 210 -1.19 22.52 9.09
CA LEU A 210 -0.58 21.33 9.70
C LEU A 210 -1.31 20.04 9.25
N ILE A 211 -2.64 20.02 9.35
CA ILE A 211 -3.47 18.89 8.88
C ILE A 211 -3.24 18.64 7.38
N CYS A 212 -3.23 19.70 6.56
CA CYS A 212 -2.96 19.61 5.12
C CYS A 212 -1.60 18.97 4.81
N VAL A 213 -0.54 19.31 5.57
CA VAL A 213 0.79 18.70 5.41
C VAL A 213 0.76 17.20 5.72
N LEU A 214 0.08 16.80 6.79
CA LEU A 214 -0.06 15.39 7.17
C LEU A 214 -0.83 14.59 6.10
N MET A 215 -1.96 15.13 5.63
CA MET A 215 -2.75 14.55 4.55
C MET A 215 -1.95 14.43 3.25
N LEU A 216 -1.21 15.48 2.88
CA LEU A 216 -0.39 15.49 1.67
C LEU A 216 0.74 14.46 1.75
N ALA A 217 1.43 14.37 2.88
CA ALA A 217 2.50 13.40 3.08
C ALA A 217 1.99 11.96 2.92
N SER A 218 0.82 11.65 3.48
CA SER A 218 0.15 10.35 3.30
C SER A 218 -0.21 10.10 1.83
N SER A 219 -0.83 11.08 1.18
CA SER A 219 -1.28 11.00 -0.21
C SER A 219 -0.13 10.81 -1.20
N LEU A 220 1.02 11.47 -0.98
CA LEU A 220 2.20 11.34 -1.85
C LEU A 220 2.86 9.97 -1.75
N ARG A 221 2.81 9.32 -0.58
CA ARG A 221 3.28 7.94 -0.42
C ARG A 221 2.41 6.99 -1.24
N LEU A 222 1.08 7.11 -1.12
CA LEU A 222 0.14 6.32 -1.92
C LEU A 222 0.27 6.61 -3.42
N LEU A 223 0.45 7.87 -3.81
CA LEU A 223 0.67 8.25 -5.21
C LEU A 223 1.85 7.49 -5.82
N ARG A 224 2.96 7.39 -5.09
CA ARG A 224 4.15 6.68 -5.55
C ARG A 224 3.87 5.20 -5.80
N GLU A 225 3.15 4.55 -4.90
CA GLU A 225 2.76 3.14 -5.03
C GLU A 225 1.86 2.90 -6.24
N VAL A 226 0.86 3.76 -6.42
CA VAL A 226 -0.07 3.71 -7.55
C VAL A 226 0.65 3.95 -8.88
N LEU A 227 1.53 4.95 -8.95
CA LEU A 227 2.32 5.24 -10.14
C LEU A 227 3.28 4.09 -10.46
N GLN A 228 3.91 3.48 -9.45
CA GLN A 228 4.76 2.31 -9.64
C GLN A 228 3.97 1.14 -10.22
N ALA A 229 2.76 0.87 -9.72
CA ALA A 229 1.89 -0.16 -10.28
C ALA A 229 1.47 0.14 -11.73
N LEU A 230 1.17 1.40 -12.06
CA LEU A 230 0.83 1.82 -13.44
C LEU A 230 2.03 1.73 -14.39
N MET A 231 3.24 1.89 -13.89
CA MET A 231 4.49 1.76 -14.65
C MET A 231 4.99 0.31 -14.77
N GLU A 232 4.17 -0.68 -14.40
CA GLU A 232 4.57 -2.10 -14.36
C GLU A 232 5.79 -2.36 -13.46
N GLY A 233 5.94 -1.58 -12.39
CA GLY A 233 7.02 -1.73 -11.43
C GLY A 233 6.87 -3.01 -10.61
N VAL A 234 8.01 -3.55 -10.17
CA VAL A 234 8.07 -4.69 -9.25
C VAL A 234 7.32 -4.34 -7.96
N PRO A 235 6.43 -5.21 -7.44
CA PRO A 235 5.74 -4.99 -6.17
C PRO A 235 6.73 -4.72 -5.03
N ILE A 236 6.42 -3.80 -4.12
CA ILE A 236 7.30 -3.46 -2.97
C ILE A 236 7.59 -4.66 -2.06
N SER A 237 6.69 -5.64 -2.02
CA SER A 237 6.85 -6.88 -1.26
C SER A 237 7.88 -7.86 -1.85
N LEU A 238 8.31 -7.64 -3.11
CA LEU A 238 9.20 -8.55 -3.82
C LEU A 238 10.51 -7.85 -4.22
N SER A 239 11.60 -8.60 -4.14
CA SER A 239 12.86 -8.23 -4.78
C SER A 239 13.05 -9.07 -6.04
N SER A 240 13.21 -8.40 -7.18
CA SER A 240 13.54 -9.07 -8.45
C SER A 240 14.82 -9.90 -8.34
N GLU A 241 15.79 -9.44 -7.57
CA GLU A 241 17.05 -10.14 -7.31
C GLU A 241 16.82 -11.43 -6.51
N GLN A 242 15.98 -11.39 -5.47
CA GLN A 242 15.64 -12.58 -4.68
C GLN A 242 14.89 -13.61 -5.52
N VAL A 243 13.93 -13.17 -6.34
CA VAL A 243 13.18 -14.05 -7.27
C VAL A 243 14.12 -14.64 -8.32
N GLY A 244 15.05 -13.85 -8.87
CA GLY A 244 16.06 -14.33 -9.81
C GLY A 244 16.98 -15.38 -9.19
N ARG A 245 17.44 -15.17 -7.94
CA ARG A 245 18.23 -16.16 -7.19
C ARG A 245 17.46 -17.44 -6.90
N LEU A 246 16.18 -17.32 -6.53
CA LEU A 246 15.30 -18.47 -6.30
C LEU A 246 15.18 -19.34 -7.56
N LEU A 247 14.94 -18.71 -8.72
CA LEU A 247 14.86 -19.40 -10.01
C LEU A 247 16.21 -20.01 -10.43
N ALA A 248 17.32 -19.30 -10.21
CA ALA A 248 18.67 -19.79 -10.52
C ALA A 248 19.12 -20.97 -9.64
N ALA A 249 18.55 -21.12 -8.44
CA ALA A 249 18.83 -22.24 -7.54
C ALA A 249 18.18 -23.57 -7.99
N ILE A 250 17.27 -23.54 -8.97
CA ILE A 250 16.55 -24.71 -9.44
C ILE A 250 17.50 -25.61 -10.26
N PRO A 251 17.60 -26.92 -9.95
CA PRO A 251 18.44 -27.83 -10.71
C PRO A 251 18.10 -27.84 -12.21
N GLY A 252 19.11 -27.60 -13.04
CA GLY A 252 18.96 -27.55 -14.50
C GLY A 252 18.84 -26.13 -15.08
N VAL A 253 18.67 -25.11 -14.25
CA VAL A 253 18.80 -23.70 -14.63
C VAL A 253 20.27 -23.29 -14.55
N ALA A 254 20.80 -22.68 -15.62
CA ALA A 254 22.15 -22.16 -15.69
C ALA A 254 22.20 -20.66 -15.39
N SER A 255 21.24 -19.90 -15.92
CA SER A 255 21.09 -18.47 -15.65
C SER A 255 19.66 -18.00 -15.92
N VAL A 256 19.30 -16.86 -15.34
CA VAL A 256 18.01 -16.18 -15.53
C VAL A 256 18.27 -14.78 -16.04
N HIS A 257 17.57 -14.37 -17.09
CA HIS A 257 17.63 -13.00 -17.63
C HIS A 257 16.25 -12.55 -18.12
N ASP A 258 16.15 -11.29 -18.53
CA ASP A 258 14.89 -10.67 -18.97
C ASP A 258 13.74 -10.83 -17.95
N LEU A 259 14.08 -10.77 -16.65
CA LEU A 259 13.14 -10.97 -15.55
C LEU A 259 12.29 -9.71 -15.35
N HIS A 260 11.01 -9.83 -15.68
CA HIS A 260 9.99 -8.82 -15.51
C HIS A 260 8.95 -9.32 -14.51
N ILE A 261 8.63 -8.48 -13.52
CA ILE A 261 7.63 -8.78 -12.49
C ILE A 261 6.75 -7.54 -12.34
N TRP A 262 5.44 -7.71 -12.43
CA TRP A 262 4.49 -6.60 -12.31
C TRP A 262 3.18 -7.04 -11.66
N THR A 263 2.42 -6.07 -11.17
CA THR A 263 1.12 -6.29 -10.51
C THR A 263 -0.02 -6.15 -11.52
N LEU A 264 -0.92 -7.13 -11.60
CA LEU A 264 -2.15 -7.07 -12.41
C LEU A 264 -3.35 -6.55 -11.62
N SER A 265 -3.42 -6.87 -10.32
CA SER A 265 -4.40 -6.40 -9.34
C SER A 265 -3.81 -6.53 -7.93
N SER A 266 -4.48 -6.01 -6.90
CA SER A 266 -4.04 -6.11 -5.50
C SER A 266 -3.65 -7.53 -5.05
N SER A 267 -4.27 -8.55 -5.66
CA SER A 267 -4.08 -9.97 -5.35
C SER A 267 -3.34 -10.80 -6.41
N ARG A 268 -2.97 -10.23 -7.56
CA ARG A 268 -2.38 -11.00 -8.67
C ARG A 268 -1.11 -10.36 -9.19
N ILE A 269 -0.02 -11.11 -9.07
CA ILE A 269 1.29 -10.76 -9.59
C ILE A 269 1.57 -11.61 -10.83
N ALA A 270 2.13 -10.97 -11.85
CA ALA A 270 2.56 -11.61 -13.08
C ALA A 270 4.09 -11.54 -13.21
N LEU A 271 4.66 -12.56 -13.84
CA LEU A 271 6.08 -12.68 -14.10
C LEU A 271 6.34 -13.20 -15.51
N SER A 272 7.30 -12.59 -16.19
CA SER A 272 7.90 -13.08 -17.42
C SER A 272 9.41 -13.17 -17.25
N ALA A 273 10.03 -14.28 -17.64
CA ALA A 273 11.49 -14.42 -17.58
C ALA A 273 12.01 -15.43 -18.60
N HIS A 274 13.29 -15.28 -18.94
CA HIS A 274 14.03 -16.24 -19.76
C HIS A 274 14.93 -17.07 -18.86
N LEU A 275 14.85 -18.40 -19.00
CA LEU A 275 15.64 -19.35 -18.25
C LEU A 275 16.58 -20.08 -19.21
N VAL A 276 17.88 -19.87 -19.06
CA VAL A 276 18.88 -20.69 -19.75
C VAL A 276 18.93 -22.04 -19.05
N VAL A 277 18.61 -23.10 -19.76
CA VAL A 277 18.56 -24.47 -19.23
C VAL A 277 19.65 -25.34 -19.83
N GLN A 278 20.15 -26.27 -19.02
CA GLN A 278 21.21 -27.20 -19.43
C GLN A 278 20.75 -28.18 -20.52
N SER A 279 19.45 -28.54 -20.52
CA SER A 279 18.83 -29.38 -21.55
C SER A 279 17.35 -29.02 -21.69
N LEU A 280 16.91 -28.80 -22.93
CA LEU A 280 15.50 -28.55 -23.25
C LEU A 280 14.62 -29.78 -22.98
N GLU A 281 15.18 -30.98 -22.98
CA GLU A 281 14.43 -32.21 -22.67
C GLU A 281 13.91 -32.21 -21.22
N ARG A 282 14.65 -31.58 -20.29
CA ARG A 282 14.27 -31.48 -18.87
C ARG A 282 13.36 -30.28 -18.59
N TRP A 283 13.01 -29.49 -19.61
CA TRP A 283 12.22 -28.29 -19.45
C TRP A 283 10.89 -28.50 -18.70
N PRO A 284 10.10 -29.55 -18.96
CA PRO A 284 8.84 -29.75 -18.22
C PRO A 284 9.03 -29.85 -16.71
N THR A 285 10.11 -30.51 -16.26
CA THR A 285 10.45 -30.64 -14.84
C THR A 285 10.92 -29.32 -14.24
N VAL A 286 11.79 -28.59 -14.95
CA VAL A 286 12.27 -27.26 -14.52
C VAL A 286 11.12 -26.26 -14.43
N LEU A 287 10.22 -26.27 -15.41
CA LEU A 287 9.03 -25.40 -15.44
C LEU A 287 8.10 -25.68 -14.26
N ALA A 288 7.86 -26.96 -13.94
CA ALA A 288 7.03 -27.33 -12.79
C ALA A 288 7.65 -26.87 -11.46
N ALA A 289 8.96 -27.10 -11.26
CA ALA A 289 9.68 -26.64 -10.07
C ALA A 289 9.68 -25.11 -9.95
N SER A 290 9.88 -24.41 -11.08
CA SER A 290 9.87 -22.94 -11.13
C SER A 290 8.50 -22.37 -10.77
N ARG A 291 7.42 -22.94 -11.32
CA ARG A 291 6.05 -22.54 -10.98
C ARG A 291 5.73 -22.77 -9.51
N HIS A 292 6.20 -23.87 -8.93
CA HIS A 292 5.99 -24.16 -7.51
C HIS A 292 6.70 -23.14 -6.62
N ALA A 293 8.00 -22.89 -6.87
CA ALA A 293 8.78 -21.90 -6.12
C ALA A 293 8.21 -20.48 -6.24
N LEU A 294 7.72 -20.10 -7.43
CA LEU A 294 7.09 -18.79 -7.65
C LEU A 294 5.71 -18.68 -6.98
N ALA A 295 4.93 -19.77 -6.93
CA ALA A 295 3.63 -19.78 -6.25
C ALA A 295 3.78 -19.54 -4.72
N GLU A 296 4.85 -20.04 -4.11
CA GLU A 296 5.17 -19.76 -2.69
C GLU A 296 5.45 -18.27 -2.43
N GLN A 297 5.87 -17.52 -3.46
CA GLN A 297 6.05 -16.07 -3.41
C GLN A 297 4.77 -15.29 -3.78
N GLY A 298 3.64 -15.97 -4.01
CA GLY A 298 2.38 -15.36 -4.44
C GLY A 298 2.32 -14.97 -5.93
N ILE A 299 3.21 -15.50 -6.76
CA ILE A 299 3.26 -15.22 -8.20
C ILE A 299 2.53 -16.33 -8.95
N GLU A 300 1.27 -16.08 -9.32
CA GLU A 300 0.41 -17.08 -9.96
C GLU A 300 0.46 -17.05 -11.49
N HIS A 301 0.64 -15.87 -12.10
CA HIS A 301 0.63 -15.72 -13.55
C HIS A 301 2.06 -15.71 -14.11
N VAL A 302 2.54 -16.87 -14.54
CA VAL A 302 3.96 -17.08 -14.88
C VAL A 302 4.14 -17.49 -16.34
N THR A 303 4.94 -16.72 -17.08
CA THR A 303 5.44 -17.06 -18.41
C THR A 303 6.96 -17.23 -18.34
N LEU A 304 7.47 -18.44 -18.60
CA LEU A 304 8.91 -18.69 -18.64
C LEU A 304 9.29 -19.20 -20.02
N GLN A 305 10.26 -18.54 -20.64
CA GLN A 305 10.82 -18.95 -21.92
C GLN A 305 12.09 -19.78 -21.68
N PRO A 306 12.15 -21.05 -22.13
CA PRO A 306 13.39 -21.83 -22.06
C PRO A 306 14.35 -21.40 -23.17
N GLU A 307 15.62 -21.19 -22.82
CA GLU A 307 16.71 -20.99 -23.76
C GLU A 307 17.76 -22.09 -23.60
N PRO A 308 18.30 -22.64 -24.70
CA PRO A 308 19.38 -23.61 -24.60
C PRO A 308 20.68 -22.93 -24.15
N LEU A 309 21.53 -23.67 -23.46
CA LEU A 309 22.90 -23.25 -23.20
C LEU A 309 23.64 -23.09 -24.55
N THR A 310 23.79 -21.86 -25.02
CA THR A 310 24.49 -21.60 -26.28
C THR A 310 25.99 -21.80 -26.06
N SER A 311 26.53 -22.86 -26.64
CA SER A 311 27.97 -23.01 -26.80
C SER A 311 28.43 -22.05 -27.89
N ALA A 312 29.51 -21.30 -27.66
CA ALA A 312 30.09 -20.43 -28.69
C ALA A 312 30.31 -21.23 -29.99
N VAL A 313 29.64 -20.81 -31.08
CA VAL A 313 29.83 -21.42 -32.40
C VAL A 313 31.24 -21.09 -32.87
N ARG A 314 32.14 -22.07 -32.86
CA ARG A 314 33.41 -21.97 -33.59
C ARG A 314 33.16 -22.28 -35.05
N TRP A 315 33.47 -21.33 -35.92
CA TRP A 315 33.61 -21.61 -37.34
C TRP A 315 34.74 -22.63 -37.52
N LEU A 316 34.40 -23.83 -37.98
CA LEU A 316 35.40 -24.76 -38.47
C LEU A 316 35.89 -24.23 -39.82
N PRO A 317 37.21 -24.02 -40.01
CA PRO A 317 37.73 -23.68 -41.33
C PRO A 317 37.35 -24.80 -42.31
N TYR A 318 36.88 -24.40 -43.50
CA TYR A 318 36.54 -25.32 -44.58
C TYR A 318 37.76 -26.21 -44.90
N PRO A 319 37.62 -27.54 -45.04
CA PRO A 319 38.74 -28.38 -45.43
C PRO A 319 39.23 -27.94 -46.82
N ASP A 320 40.47 -27.47 -46.90
CA ASP A 320 41.11 -27.17 -48.19
C ASP A 320 41.17 -28.47 -49.02
N GLU A 321 40.36 -28.58 -50.07
CA GLU A 321 40.39 -29.69 -51.04
C GLU A 321 41.70 -29.78 -51.85
N ARG A 322 42.70 -28.94 -51.57
CA ARG A 322 43.96 -28.85 -52.33
C ARG A 322 45.13 -29.69 -51.77
N ARG A 323 44.85 -30.91 -51.31
CA ARG A 323 45.91 -31.93 -51.04
C ARG A 323 45.55 -33.34 -51.54
N GLN A 324 44.88 -33.46 -52.69
CA GLN A 324 44.75 -34.75 -53.40
C GLN A 324 45.18 -34.71 -54.88
N GLN A 325 45.91 -33.67 -55.32
CA GLN A 325 46.52 -33.63 -56.66
C GLN A 325 48.05 -33.44 -56.60
N ALA A 326 48.70 -34.18 -55.71
CA ALA A 326 50.12 -34.49 -55.83
C ALA A 326 50.24 -36.00 -56.06
N GLY A 327 49.99 -36.40 -57.31
CA GLY A 327 50.17 -37.73 -57.86
C GLY A 327 50.39 -37.57 -59.36
#